data_AF-A0A6F9CJQ5-F1
#
_entry.id   AF-A0A6F9CJQ5-F1
#
_cell.length_a   1.000
_cell.length_b   1.000
_cell.length_c   1.000
_cell.angle_alpha   90.00
_cell.angle_beta   90.00
_cell.angle_gamma   90.00
#
_symmetry.space_group_name_H-M   'P 1'
#
loop_
_entity.id
_entity.type
_entity.pdbx_description
1 polymer ?
#
loop_
_entity_poly.entity_id
_entity_poly.type
_entity_poly.pdbx_seq_one_letter_code
_entity_poly.pdbx_strand_id
1 'polypeptide(L)'
;MSLNVNIVLCLFICAEVPGIQSFEQVPWLPCQLVDERVKFNDEGHAETQYQHRDAGLQFGHPGDSALNPNTITFLVTGSKVDMRKYIEGAVVEHQVRCEIRRYSTEGIQMRWPGLGAQEHDIWFTCTLRHTDGLFL
;
A
#
# COMPACT_ATOMS: atom_id res chain seq x y z
N MET A 1 -1.87 12.19 -60.32
CA MET A 1 -2.79 12.01 -59.16
C MET A 1 -2.12 11.18 -58.06
N SER A 2 -0.91 11.54 -57.63
CA SER A 2 -0.12 10.72 -56.68
C SER A 2 0.35 11.49 -55.43
N LEU A 3 0.15 12.81 -55.40
CA LEU A 3 0.55 13.66 -54.27
C LEU A 3 -0.40 13.56 -53.07
N ASN A 4 -1.66 13.14 -53.30
CA ASN A 4 -2.69 13.09 -52.25
C ASN A 4 -2.65 11.82 -51.40
N VAL A 5 -2.02 10.74 -51.88
CA VAL A 5 -1.98 9.46 -51.14
C VAL A 5 -0.91 9.48 -50.05
N ASN A 6 0.26 10.06 -50.33
CA ASN A 6 1.36 10.14 -49.35
C ASN A 6 1.07 11.11 -48.19
N ILE A 7 0.35 12.21 -48.45
CA ILE A 7 -0.04 13.16 -47.41
C ILE A 7 -1.07 12.54 -46.47
N VAL A 8 -2.03 11.79 -47.00
CA VAL A 8 -3.02 11.06 -46.18
C VAL A 8 -2.34 9.98 -45.34
N LEU A 9 -1.36 9.24 -45.91
CA LEU A 9 -0.64 8.20 -45.18
C LEU A 9 0.22 8.76 -44.03
N CYS A 10 0.85 9.93 -44.19
CA CYS A 10 1.58 10.59 -43.11
C CYS A 10 0.69 11.05 -41.96
N LEU A 11 -0.52 11.54 -42.25
CA LEU A 11 -1.46 11.98 -41.22
C LEU A 11 -1.97 10.83 -40.34
N PHE A 12 -2.03 9.60 -40.87
CA PHE A 12 -2.37 8.40 -40.09
C PHE A 12 -1.23 7.90 -39.20
N ILE A 13 0.03 8.14 -39.57
CA ILE A 13 1.19 7.68 -38.80
C ILE A 13 1.54 8.67 -37.68
N CYS A 14 1.24 9.97 -37.85
CA CYS A 14 1.45 11.01 -36.83
C CYS A 14 0.27 11.19 -35.86
N ALA A 15 -0.80 10.40 -36.00
CA ALA A 15 -1.80 10.27 -34.96
C ALA A 15 -1.28 9.32 -33.86
N GLU A 16 -0.17 9.72 -33.22
CA GLU A 16 0.11 9.30 -31.86
C GLU A 16 -1.03 9.88 -31.02
N VAL A 17 -2.11 9.11 -30.90
CA VAL A 17 -2.98 9.24 -29.74
C VAL A 17 -2.01 9.16 -28.56
N PRO A 18 -1.92 10.15 -27.65
CA PRO A 18 -1.35 9.87 -26.36
C PRO A 18 -2.28 8.81 -25.77
N GLY A 19 -1.91 7.55 -26.02
CA GLY A 19 -2.55 6.41 -25.44
C GLY A 19 -2.57 6.72 -23.97
N ILE A 20 -3.79 6.72 -23.41
CA ILE A 20 -4.09 6.79 -21.99
C ILE A 20 -2.86 6.26 -21.27
N GLN A 21 -2.07 7.14 -20.64
CA GLN A 21 -0.96 6.69 -19.82
C GLN A 21 -1.60 5.70 -18.86
N SER A 22 -1.35 4.41 -19.10
CA SER A 22 -1.78 3.37 -18.19
C SER A 22 -1.09 3.77 -16.92
N PHE A 23 -1.85 4.30 -15.96
CA PHE A 23 -1.37 4.61 -14.63
C PHE A 23 -0.56 3.39 -14.21
N GLU A 24 0.75 3.56 -13.99
CA GLU A 24 1.57 2.48 -13.45
C GLU A 24 1.06 2.24 -12.04
N GLN A 25 0.03 1.41 -11.92
CA GLN A 25 -0.59 1.12 -10.64
C GLN A 25 0.47 0.46 -9.78
N VAL A 26 0.88 1.13 -8.70
CA VAL A 26 1.84 0.59 -7.72
C VAL A 26 1.29 -0.75 -7.24
N PRO A 27 1.88 -1.90 -7.64
CA PRO A 27 1.34 -3.21 -7.30
C PRO A 27 1.75 -3.61 -5.87
N TRP A 28 2.82 -2.99 -5.37
CA TRP A 28 3.49 -3.33 -4.13
C TRP A 28 4.17 -2.11 -3.53
N LEU A 29 4.12 -2.00 -2.20
CA LEU A 29 4.82 -0.98 -1.43
C LEU A 29 5.64 -1.65 -0.29
N PRO A 30 6.96 -1.40 -0.18
CA PRO A 30 7.74 -1.86 0.95
C PRO A 30 7.28 -1.17 2.24
N CYS A 31 7.09 -1.94 3.30
CA CYS A 31 6.59 -1.49 4.60
C CYS A 31 7.42 -2.09 5.75
N GLN A 32 7.34 -1.47 6.93
CA GLN A 32 7.82 -2.07 8.17
C GLN A 32 6.63 -2.53 9.01
N LEU A 33 6.62 -3.80 9.40
CA LEU A 33 5.72 -4.28 10.45
C LEU A 33 6.36 -4.01 11.80
N VAL A 34 5.69 -3.20 12.61
CA VAL A 34 6.11 -2.84 13.96
C VAL A 34 5.21 -3.54 14.96
N ASP A 35 5.79 -4.50 15.68
CA ASP A 35 5.13 -5.21 16.78
C ASP A 35 5.55 -4.64 18.12
N GLU A 36 4.60 -4.55 19.03
CA GLU A 36 4.81 -4.09 20.40
C GLU A 36 4.83 -5.30 21.34
N ARG A 37 5.83 -5.33 22.24
CA ARG A 37 5.91 -6.32 23.32
C ARG A 37 6.16 -5.62 24.64
N VAL A 38 5.43 -6.04 25.68
CA VAL A 38 5.71 -5.60 27.04
C VAL A 38 6.81 -6.47 27.63
N LYS A 39 7.86 -5.83 28.13
CA LYS A 39 8.89 -6.45 28.98
C LYS A 39 8.87 -5.79 30.35
N PHE A 40 9.28 -6.53 31.36
CA PHE A 40 9.52 -5.96 32.69
C PHE A 40 11.01 -5.82 32.89
N ASN A 41 11.44 -4.66 33.39
CA ASN A 41 12.84 -4.43 33.75
C ASN A 41 13.17 -5.05 35.11
N ASP A 42 14.44 -4.94 35.52
CA ASP A 42 14.93 -5.53 36.78
C ASP A 42 14.26 -4.94 38.04
N GLU A 43 13.65 -3.75 37.92
CA GLU A 43 12.91 -3.06 38.97
C GLU A 43 11.40 -3.42 38.96
N GLY A 44 10.96 -4.25 38.01
CA GLY A 44 9.57 -4.68 37.85
C GLY A 44 8.67 -3.67 37.11
N HIS A 45 9.23 -2.62 36.51
CA HIS A 45 8.48 -1.68 35.69
C HIS A 45 8.22 -2.23 34.29
N ALA A 46 7.01 -2.00 33.77
CA ALA A 46 6.65 -2.38 32.41
C ALA A 46 7.26 -1.41 31.39
N GLU A 47 7.96 -1.95 30.40
CA GLU A 47 8.57 -1.25 29.28
C GLU A 47 8.04 -1.80 27.96
N THR A 48 7.77 -0.91 27.00
CA THR A 48 7.33 -1.29 25.65
C THR A 48 8.54 -1.43 24.73
N GLN A 49 8.72 -2.62 24.17
CA GLN A 49 9.73 -2.91 23.16
C GLN A 49 9.10 -2.99 21.76
N TYR A 50 9.65 -2.25 20.81
CA TYR A 50 9.24 -2.28 19.40
C TYR A 50 10.13 -3.23 18.60
N GLN A 51 9.51 -4.21 17.93
CA GLN A 51 10.19 -5.11 16.99
C GLN A 51 9.80 -4.75 15.57
N HIS A 52 10.80 -4.49 14.72
CA HIS A 52 10.60 -4.11 13.33
C HIS A 52 10.91 -5.32 12.44
N ARG A 53 10.01 -5.59 11.48
CA ARG A 53 10.12 -6.71 10.55
C ARG A 53 9.78 -6.23 9.14
N ASP A 54 10.59 -6.67 8.17
CA ASP A 54 10.34 -6.33 6.77
C ASP A 54 9.00 -6.93 6.31
N ALA A 55 8.19 -6.06 5.72
CA ALA A 55 6.88 -6.38 5.20
C ALA A 55 6.65 -5.67 3.87
N GLY A 56 5.52 -5.94 3.25
CA GLY A 56 4.98 -5.03 2.27
C GLY A 56 3.51 -5.17 2.03
N LEU A 57 2.98 -4.09 1.48
CA LEU A 57 1.58 -3.91 1.17
C LEU A 57 1.39 -4.22 -0.32
N GLN A 58 0.66 -5.30 -0.61
CA GLN A 58 0.35 -5.71 -1.97
C GLN A 58 -1.08 -5.31 -2.31
N PHE A 59 -1.28 -4.73 -3.49
CA PHE A 59 -2.62 -4.47 -4.02
C PHE A 59 -2.97 -5.56 -5.02
N GLY A 60 -4.08 -6.27 -4.80
CA GLY A 60 -4.45 -7.42 -5.64
C GLY A 60 -5.81 -8.00 -5.32
N HIS A 61 -6.03 -9.24 -5.73
CA HIS A 61 -7.27 -9.98 -5.55
C HIS A 61 -7.10 -11.14 -4.56
N PRO A 62 -8.19 -11.59 -3.91
CA PRO A 62 -8.12 -12.77 -3.04
C PRO A 62 -7.54 -13.97 -3.79
N GLY A 63 -6.50 -14.58 -3.22
CA GLY A 63 -5.80 -15.73 -3.81
C GLY A 63 -4.54 -15.39 -4.58
N ASP A 64 -4.23 -14.11 -4.79
CA ASP A 64 -2.96 -13.70 -5.40
C ASP A 64 -1.78 -14.17 -4.55
N SER A 65 -0.73 -14.66 -5.23
CA SER A 65 0.52 -15.03 -4.58
C SER A 65 1.29 -13.79 -4.14
N ALA A 66 2.07 -13.92 -3.07
CA ALA A 66 2.97 -12.86 -2.62
C ALA A 66 4.00 -12.56 -3.73
N LEU A 67 4.13 -11.29 -4.10
CA LEU A 67 5.12 -10.84 -5.09
C LEU A 67 6.55 -10.97 -4.56
N ASN A 68 6.74 -10.83 -3.24
CA ASN A 68 8.00 -11.08 -2.57
C ASN A 68 7.84 -12.19 -1.51
N PRO A 69 8.36 -13.41 -1.78
CA PRO A 69 8.22 -14.54 -0.88
C PRO A 69 9.07 -14.42 0.40
N ASN A 70 10.04 -13.49 0.44
CA ASN A 70 10.97 -13.34 1.56
C ASN A 70 10.47 -12.34 2.62
N THR A 71 9.31 -11.72 2.41
CA THR A 71 8.77 -10.68 3.31
C THR A 71 7.34 -10.98 3.71
N ILE A 72 6.93 -10.50 4.88
CA ILE A 72 5.54 -10.61 5.32
C ILE A 72 4.67 -9.77 4.37
N THR A 73 3.73 -10.40 3.70
CA THR A 73 2.85 -9.72 2.73
C THR A 73 1.48 -9.45 3.33
N PHE A 74 1.07 -8.18 3.28
CA PHE A 74 -0.30 -7.75 3.55
C PHE A 74 -1.01 -7.48 2.23
N LEU A 75 -1.87 -8.42 1.82
CA LEU A 75 -2.63 -8.32 0.58
C LEU A 75 -3.94 -7.53 0.80
N VAL A 76 -4.02 -6.36 0.18
CA VAL A 76 -5.21 -5.50 0.17
C VAL A 76 -6.10 -5.92 -0.99
N THR A 77 -7.19 -6.63 -0.66
CA THR A 77 -8.14 -7.20 -1.64
C THR A 77 -9.43 -6.40 -1.81
N GLY A 78 -9.69 -5.44 -0.92
CA GLY A 78 -10.89 -4.61 -0.95
C GLY A 78 -10.65 -3.32 -0.17
N SER A 79 -10.53 -2.21 -0.89
CA SER A 79 -10.43 -0.88 -0.28
C SER A 79 -11.55 0.01 -0.82
N LYS A 80 -12.21 0.75 0.09
CA LYS A 80 -13.14 1.82 -0.29
C LYS A 80 -12.41 3.02 -0.90
N VAL A 81 -11.10 3.14 -0.62
CA VAL A 81 -10.24 4.23 -1.08
C VAL A 81 -9.08 3.64 -1.88
N ASP A 82 -8.94 4.04 -3.14
CA ASP A 82 -7.80 3.63 -3.94
C ASP A 82 -6.56 4.44 -3.57
N MET A 83 -5.74 3.89 -2.67
CA MET A 83 -4.53 4.55 -2.17
C MET A 83 -3.44 4.68 -3.24
N ARG A 84 -3.46 3.85 -4.30
CA ARG A 84 -2.41 3.80 -5.34
C ARG A 84 -2.23 5.17 -6.00
N LYS A 85 -3.33 5.86 -6.28
CA LYS A 85 -3.35 7.20 -6.89
C LYS A 85 -2.60 8.27 -6.09
N TYR A 86 -2.50 8.10 -4.77
CA TYR A 86 -1.82 9.07 -3.88
C TYR A 86 -0.34 8.73 -3.67
N ILE A 87 0.05 7.48 -3.92
CA ILE A 87 1.41 7.00 -3.68
C ILE A 87 2.22 6.80 -4.95
N GLU A 88 1.61 6.68 -6.14
CA GLU A 88 2.30 6.43 -7.41
C GLU A 88 3.52 7.34 -7.64
N GLY A 89 3.34 8.66 -7.64
CA GLY A 89 4.46 9.60 -7.81
C GLY A 89 5.46 9.56 -6.65
N ALA A 90 4.95 9.45 -5.42
CA ALA A 90 5.77 9.50 -4.22
C ALA A 90 6.54 8.19 -3.96
N VAL A 91 6.13 7.05 -4.51
CA VAL A 91 6.87 5.78 -4.44
C VAL A 91 8.08 5.82 -5.36
N VAL A 92 7.90 6.30 -6.60
CA VAL A 92 8.99 6.47 -7.57
C VAL A 92 10.08 7.38 -6.99
N GLU A 93 9.67 8.44 -6.29
CA GLU A 93 10.59 9.39 -5.65
C GLU A 93 11.06 8.97 -4.24
N HIS A 94 10.69 7.78 -3.76
CA HIS A 94 11.02 7.27 -2.41
C HIS A 94 10.57 8.19 -1.27
N GLN A 95 9.50 8.95 -1.50
CA GLN A 95 8.94 9.92 -0.58
C GLN A 95 7.79 9.36 0.28
N VAL A 96 7.43 8.08 0.16
CA VAL A 96 6.43 7.43 1.01
C VAL A 96 7.10 6.50 2.02
N ARG A 97 6.76 6.65 3.30
CA ARG A 97 7.04 5.67 4.33
C ARG A 97 5.78 4.88 4.64
N CYS A 98 5.91 3.57 4.73
CA CYS A 98 4.82 2.68 5.09
C CYS A 98 5.15 1.94 6.39
N GLU A 99 4.26 2.06 7.37
CA GLU A 99 4.35 1.35 8.64
C GLU A 99 3.05 0.58 8.88
N ILE A 100 3.17 -0.67 9.30
CA ILE A 100 2.05 -1.53 9.65
C ILE A 100 2.19 -1.87 11.13
N ARG A 101 1.10 -1.74 11.88
CA ARG A 101 1.03 -2.12 13.30
C ARG A 101 -0.15 -3.02 13.53
N ARG A 102 -0.05 -3.91 14.51
CA ARG A 102 -1.25 -4.55 15.06
C ARG A 102 -2.14 -3.48 15.67
N TYR A 103 -3.39 -3.41 15.25
CA TYR A 103 -4.35 -2.52 15.85
C TYR A 103 -4.69 -3.06 17.24
N SER A 104 -4.37 -2.27 18.25
CA SER A 104 -4.75 -2.49 19.64
C SER A 104 -5.70 -1.38 20.04
N THR A 105 -6.79 -1.76 20.69
CA THR A 105 -7.71 -0.79 21.27
C THR A 105 -7.49 -0.61 22.77
N GLU A 106 -6.41 -1.17 23.32
CA GLU A 106 -6.12 -1.17 24.76
C GLU A 106 -7.31 -1.66 25.62
N GLY A 107 -8.14 -2.54 25.05
CA GLY A 107 -9.34 -3.08 25.71
C GLY A 107 -10.66 -2.40 25.32
N ILE A 108 -10.65 -1.39 24.44
CA ILE A 108 -11.87 -0.73 23.95
C ILE A 108 -12.42 -1.51 22.74
N GLN A 109 -13.55 -2.20 22.85
CA GLN A 109 -14.12 -2.88 21.67
C GLN A 109 -14.67 -1.86 20.66
N MET A 110 -13.93 -1.58 19.58
CA MET A 110 -14.44 -0.86 18.42
C MET A 110 -15.12 -1.86 17.47
N ARG A 111 -16.46 -1.84 17.41
CA ARG A 111 -17.19 -2.57 16.38
C ARG A 111 -17.02 -1.86 15.05
N TRP A 112 -16.19 -2.40 14.16
CA TRP A 112 -16.10 -1.89 12.80
C TRP A 112 -17.43 -2.16 12.08
N PRO A 113 -18.00 -1.19 11.34
CA PRO A 113 -19.32 -1.35 10.71
C PRO A 113 -19.34 -2.28 9.49
N GLY A 114 -18.34 -3.14 9.32
CA GLY A 114 -18.26 -4.10 8.21
C GLY A 114 -19.02 -5.39 8.50
N LEU A 115 -19.71 -5.92 7.49
CA LEU A 115 -20.25 -7.28 7.51
C LEU A 115 -19.08 -8.28 7.68
N GLY A 116 -19.08 -9.05 8.77
CA GLY A 116 -18.19 -10.21 8.94
C GLY A 116 -17.07 -10.10 9.98
N ALA A 117 -16.95 -8.99 10.72
CA ALA A 117 -15.99 -8.90 11.83
C ALA A 117 -16.36 -9.89 12.95
N GLN A 118 -15.51 -10.90 13.17
CA GLN A 118 -15.64 -11.87 14.26
C GLN A 118 -14.84 -11.40 15.49
N GLU A 119 -15.19 -11.94 16.66
CA GLU A 119 -14.56 -11.60 17.94
C GLU A 119 -13.06 -11.96 17.99
N HIS A 120 -12.61 -12.86 17.11
CA HIS A 120 -11.23 -13.35 17.04
C HIS A 120 -10.39 -12.70 15.92
N ASP A 121 -10.95 -11.75 15.17
CA ASP A 121 -10.22 -11.13 14.06
C ASP A 121 -9.07 -10.26 14.59
N ILE A 122 -7.87 -10.49 14.06
CA ILE A 122 -6.69 -9.66 14.35
C ILE A 122 -6.65 -8.53 13.34
N TRP A 123 -6.70 -7.31 13.83
CA TRP A 123 -6.70 -6.11 13.02
C TRP A 123 -5.30 -5.51 12.91
N PHE A 124 -5.03 -4.86 11.79
CA PHE A 124 -3.80 -4.12 11.54
C PHE A 124 -4.13 -2.73 11.04
N THR A 125 -3.33 -1.76 11.45
CA THR A 125 -3.33 -0.40 10.91
C THR A 125 -2.14 -0.28 9.97
N CYS A 126 -2.38 0.23 8.75
CA CYS A 126 -1.33 0.63 7.83
C CYS A 126 -1.35 2.15 7.72
N THR A 127 -0.21 2.78 7.98
CA THR A 127 -0.02 4.23 7.90
C THR A 127 0.94 4.53 6.76
N LEU A 128 0.49 5.40 5.84
CA LEU A 128 1.27 5.84 4.69
C LEU A 128 1.61 7.32 4.89
N ARG A 129 2.88 7.61 5.11
CA ARG A 129 3.34 8.97 5.40
C ARG A 129 4.17 9.52 4.25
N HIS A 130 3.79 10.68 3.73
CA HIS A 130 4.66 11.43 2.83
C HIS A 130 5.82 12.07 3.62
N THR A 131 7.03 11.98 3.09
CA THR A 131 8.24 12.52 3.72
C THR A 131 8.17 14.05 3.89
N ASP A 132 7.61 14.75 2.91
CA ASP A 132 7.36 16.20 2.97
C ASP A 132 6.06 16.59 3.72
N GLY A 133 5.35 15.62 4.31
CA GLY A 133 4.15 15.90 5.11
C GLY A 133 2.90 16.27 4.32
N LEU A 134 2.85 15.96 3.02
CA LEU A 134 1.66 16.18 2.17
C LEU A 134 0.45 15.35 2.62
N PHE A 135 0.70 14.17 3.20
CA PHE A 135 -0.33 13.31 3.78
C PHE A 135 0.25 12.40 4.87
N LEU A 136 -0.67 11.87 5.69
CA LEU A 136 -0.46 10.85 6.71
C LEU A 136 -1.64 9.86 6.70
#